data_AF-A0A519Y1C2-F1
#
_entry.id   AF-A0A519Y1C2-F1
#
_cell.length_a   1.000
_cell.length_b   1.000
_cell.length_c   1.000
_cell.angle_alpha   90.00
_cell.angle_beta   90.00
_cell.angle_gamma   90.00
#
_symmetry.space_group_name_H-M   'P 1'
#
loop_
_entity.id
_entity.type
_entity.pdbx_description
1 polymer ?
#
loop_
_entity_poly.entity_id
_entity_poly.type
_entity_poly.pdbx_seq_one_letter_code
_entity_poly.pdbx_strand_id
1 'polypeptide(L)'
;PPADLGHFAQVLDHALRQLNSDYDAKRHRDLALGPPRVHLVPAGTFEAWLRRQGPLGGQRKVPRLSNAREVLEAVLAVATQHGA
;
A
#
# COMPACT_ATOMS: atom_id res chain seq x y z
N PRO A 1 -11.11 10.11 3.64
CA PRO A 1 -10.98 8.80 2.95
C PRO A 1 -11.84 8.83 1.66
N PRO A 2 -11.59 7.98 0.65
CA PRO A 2 -12.46 7.89 -0.51
C PRO A 2 -13.88 7.46 -0.10
N ALA A 3 -14.89 7.99 -0.78
CA ALA A 3 -16.29 7.65 -0.51
C ALA A 3 -16.63 6.20 -0.92
N ASP A 4 -15.95 5.69 -1.95
CA ASP A 4 -16.05 4.31 -2.42
C ASP A 4 -14.63 3.74 -2.60
N LEU A 5 -14.29 2.77 -1.77
CA LEU A 5 -12.98 2.10 -1.82
C LEU A 5 -12.83 1.19 -3.04
N GLY A 6 -13.92 0.56 -3.48
CA GLY A 6 -13.93 -0.31 -4.65
C GLY A 6 -13.67 0.48 -5.92
N HIS A 7 -14.36 1.61 -6.08
CA HIS A 7 -14.11 2.52 -7.20
C HIS A 7 -12.67 3.06 -7.18
N PHE A 8 -12.17 3.47 -6.01
CA PHE A 8 -10.78 3.91 -5.88
C PHE A 8 -9.78 2.83 -6.29
N ALA A 9 -9.99 1.58 -5.87
CA ALA A 9 -9.12 0.46 -6.23
C ALA A 9 -9.15 0.17 -7.75
N GLN A 10 -10.31 0.29 -8.39
CA GLN A 10 -10.44 0.14 -9.85
C GLN A 10 -9.68 1.25 -10.61
N VAL A 11 -9.83 2.50 -10.18
CA VAL A 11 -9.11 3.64 -10.78
C VAL A 11 -7.60 3.48 -10.61
N LEU A 12 -7.17 3.03 -9.42
CA LEU A 12 -5.76 2.73 -9.15
C LEU A 12 -5.21 1.63 -10.06
N ASP A 13 -5.92 0.49 -10.16
CA ASP A 13 -5.53 -0.63 -11.06
C ASP A 13 -5.41 -0.15 -12.50
N HIS A 14 -6.41 0.58 -12.99
CA HIS A 14 -6.41 1.12 -14.35
C HIS A 14 -5.22 2.08 -14.59
N ALA A 15 -4.98 3.02 -13.67
CA ALA A 15 -3.87 3.96 -13.80
C ALA A 15 -2.50 3.25 -13.79
N LEU A 16 -2.32 2.22 -12.95
CA LEU A 16 -1.10 1.41 -12.94
C LEU A 16 -0.90 0.67 -14.26
N ARG A 17 -1.97 0.13 -14.85
CA ARG A 17 -1.93 -0.55 -16.17
C ARG A 17 -1.56 0.43 -17.29
N GLN A 18 -2.10 1.65 -17.28
CA GLN A 18 -1.75 2.67 -18.28
C GLN A 18 -0.29 3.12 -18.19
N LEU A 19 0.28 3.16 -16.99
CA LEU A 19 1.63 3.67 -16.75
C LEU A 19 2.73 2.59 -16.81
N ASN A 20 2.37 1.31 -16.74
CA ASN A 20 3.32 0.20 -16.66
C ASN A 20 2.84 -0.99 -17.50
N SER A 21 3.44 -1.15 -18.68
CA SER A 21 3.11 -2.23 -19.63
C SER A 21 3.35 -3.63 -19.07
N ASP A 22 4.37 -3.81 -18.23
CA ASP A 22 4.65 -5.11 -17.59
C ASP A 22 3.57 -5.45 -16.56
N TYR A 23 3.08 -4.44 -15.83
CA TYR A 23 1.95 -4.60 -14.92
C TYR A 23 0.68 -4.94 -15.70
N ASP A 24 0.38 -4.22 -16.80
CA ASP A 24 -0.78 -4.49 -17.65
C ASP A 24 -0.76 -5.91 -18.23
N ALA A 25 0.39 -6.35 -18.74
CA ALA A 25 0.57 -7.71 -19.25
C ALA A 25 0.29 -8.77 -18.17
N LYS A 26 0.80 -8.58 -16.95
CA LYS A 26 0.56 -9.49 -15.82
C LYS A 26 -0.89 -9.47 -15.32
N ARG A 27 -1.55 -8.32 -15.42
CA ARG A 27 -2.97 -8.11 -15.09
C ARG A 27 -3.94 -8.51 -16.21
N HIS A 28 -3.45 -9.06 -17.33
CA HIS A 28 -4.31 -9.50 -18.41
C HIS A 28 -5.14 -10.73 -18.00
N ARG A 29 -6.47 -10.61 -18.08
CA ARG A 29 -7.45 -11.65 -17.71
C ARG A 29 -7.34 -12.17 -16.27
N ASP A 30 -6.65 -11.45 -15.40
CA ASP A 30 -6.47 -11.80 -13.98
C ASP A 30 -5.85 -13.20 -13.75
N LEU A 31 -5.14 -13.75 -14.74
CA LEU A 31 -4.61 -15.12 -14.67
C LEU A 31 -3.32 -15.22 -13.84
N ALA A 32 -2.39 -14.28 -14.04
CA ALA A 32 -1.08 -14.28 -13.37
C ALA A 32 -1.04 -13.32 -12.17
N LEU A 33 -1.76 -12.20 -12.26
CA LEU A 33 -1.85 -11.20 -11.21
C LEU A 33 -3.30 -10.72 -11.10
N GLY A 34 -3.88 -10.80 -9.91
CA GLY A 34 -5.22 -10.26 -9.61
C GLY A 34 -5.21 -8.76 -9.35
N PRO A 35 -6.38 -8.14 -9.14
CA PRO A 35 -6.50 -6.73 -8.82
C PRO A 35 -5.77 -6.38 -7.51
N PRO A 36 -5.28 -5.14 -7.36
CA PRO A 36 -4.57 -4.70 -6.17
C PRO A 36 -5.50 -4.71 -4.95
N ARG A 37 -5.01 -5.27 -3.84
CA ARG A 37 -5.69 -5.17 -2.54
C ARG A 37 -5.33 -3.84 -1.89
N VAL A 38 -6.34 -3.00 -1.64
CA VAL A 38 -6.16 -1.72 -0.96
C VAL A 38 -6.51 -1.86 0.53
N HIS A 39 -5.61 -1.39 1.40
CA HIS A 39 -5.83 -1.35 2.84
C HIS A 39 -6.05 0.10 3.28
N LEU A 40 -7.21 0.38 3.86
CA LEU A 40 -7.42 1.64 4.59
C LEU A 40 -6.74 1.53 5.95
N VAL A 41 -6.01 2.59 6.32
CA VAL A 41 -5.33 2.69 7.62
C VAL A 41 -5.68 4.01 8.28
N PRO A 42 -5.68 4.08 9.63
CA PRO A 42 -5.88 5.35 10.34
C PRO A 42 -4.86 6.41 9.96
N ALA A 43 -5.25 7.69 10.05
CA ALA A 43 -4.31 8.80 9.90
C ALA A 43 -3.16 8.68 10.92
N GLY A 44 -1.95 9.04 10.51
CA GLY A 44 -0.74 8.91 11.35
C GLY A 44 -0.13 7.50 11.38
N THR A 45 -0.72 6.49 10.74
CA THR A 45 -0.16 5.12 10.73
C THR A 45 1.29 5.07 10.27
N PHE A 46 1.64 5.75 9.17
CA PHE A 46 3.02 5.75 8.65
C PHE A 46 4.00 6.48 9.59
N GLU A 47 3.57 7.56 10.24
CA GLU A 47 4.38 8.28 11.23
C GLU A 47 4.62 7.43 12.48
N ALA A 48 3.59 6.74 12.96
CA ALA A 48 3.70 5.81 14.07
C ALA A 48 4.61 4.62 13.72
N TRP A 49 4.50 4.07 12.51
CA TRP A 49 5.41 3.03 12.02
C TRP A 49 6.85 3.53 11.92
N LEU A 50 7.09 4.72 11.36
CA LEU A 50 8.43 5.32 11.26
C LEU A 50 9.08 5.51 12.64
N ARG A 51 8.29 5.97 13.64
CA ARG A 51 8.73 6.12 15.03
C ARG A 51 9.15 4.80 15.71
N ARG A 52 8.48 3.69 15.41
CA ARG A 52 8.81 2.37 16.01
C ARG A 52 10.13 1.79 15.55
N GLN A 53 10.53 2.16 14.35
CA GLN A 53 11.76 1.69 13.71
C GLN A 53 12.99 2.52 14.16
N GLY A 54 12.82 3.44 15.12
CA GLY A 54 13.87 4.31 15.67
C GLY A 54 13.51 5.81 15.65
N PRO A 55 14.39 6.68 16.17
CA PRO A 55 14.18 8.12 16.20
C PRO A 55 13.83 8.69 14.82
N LEU A 56 12.98 9.72 14.76
CA LEU A 56 12.61 10.41 13.52
C LEU A 56 13.74 11.26 12.91
N GLY A 57 14.98 11.12 13.41
CA GLY A 57 16.17 11.75 12.86
C GLY A 57 16.85 10.84 11.83
N GLY A 58 17.22 11.41 10.69
CA GLY A 58 17.89 10.70 9.58
C GLY A 58 16.96 10.36 8.42
N GLN A 59 17.55 10.02 7.27
CA GLN A 59 16.90 9.85 5.95
C GLN A 59 15.96 8.62 5.84
N ARG A 60 15.26 8.22 6.91
CA ARG A 60 14.35 7.07 6.88
C ARG A 60 13.05 7.43 6.17
N LYS A 61 12.86 6.85 4.99
CA LYS A 61 11.71 7.04 4.11
C LYS A 61 10.81 5.80 4.16
N VAL A 62 9.52 5.99 3.92
CA VAL A 62 8.59 4.89 3.67
C VAL A 62 8.90 4.30 2.29
N PRO A 63 9.26 3.01 2.17
CA PRO A 63 9.42 2.36 0.87
C PRO A 63 8.10 2.36 0.11
N ARG A 64 8.13 2.73 -1.17
CA ARG A 64 6.91 2.83 -2.00
C ARG A 64 6.53 1.52 -2.68
N LEU A 65 7.52 0.64 -2.91
CA LEU A 65 7.38 -0.66 -3.54
C LEU A 65 8.39 -1.63 -2.92
N SER A 66 7.95 -2.85 -2.62
CA SER A 66 8.79 -3.92 -2.08
C SER A 66 8.29 -5.26 -2.62
N ASN A 67 9.21 -6.16 -2.95
CA ASN A 67 8.88 -7.54 -3.31
C ASN A 67 8.67 -8.42 -2.07
N ALA A 68 9.09 -7.92 -0.90
CA ALA A 68 9.02 -8.63 0.37
C ALA A 68 7.99 -7.97 1.29
N ARG A 69 7.32 -8.76 2.14
CA ARG A 69 6.12 -8.34 2.88
C ARG A 69 6.43 -7.70 4.24
N GLU A 70 7.68 -7.68 4.70
CA GLU A 70 8.07 -7.26 6.05
C GLU A 70 7.62 -5.82 6.34
N VAL A 71 7.78 -4.91 5.37
CA VAL A 71 7.32 -3.52 5.49
C VAL A 71 5.79 -3.45 5.55
N LEU A 72 5.10 -4.19 4.69
CA LEU A 72 3.63 -4.22 4.66
C LEU A 72 3.08 -4.77 5.99
N GLU A 73 3.58 -5.91 6.46
CA GLU A 73 3.15 -6.51 7.72
C GLU A 73 3.43 -5.58 8.91
N ALA A 74 4.60 -4.95 8.94
CA ALA A 74 4.92 -4.00 10.00
C ALA A 74 3.99 -2.78 10.01
N VAL A 75 3.62 -2.24 8.84
CA VAL A 75 2.66 -1.12 8.73
C VAL A 75 1.26 -1.57 9.15
N LEU A 76 0.80 -2.74 8.70
CA LEU A 76 -0.51 -3.28 9.07
C LEU A 76 -0.63 -3.55 10.58
N ALA A 77 0.45 -4.02 11.22
CA ALA A 77 0.49 -4.21 12.66
C ALA A 77 0.36 -2.89 13.45
N VAL A 78 0.82 -1.76 12.89
CA VAL A 78 0.59 -0.43 13.50
C VAL A 78 -0.86 0.03 13.28
N ALA A 79 -1.42 -0.24 12.10
CA ALA A 79 -2.76 0.18 11.72
C ALA A 79 -3.85 -0.48 12.60
N THR A 80 -3.70 -1.76 12.95
CA THR A 80 -4.64 -2.48 13.82
C THR A 80 -4.62 -2.01 15.27
N GLN A 81 -3.53 -1.37 15.71
CA GLN A 81 -3.36 -0.89 17.09
C GLN A 81 -3.86 0.54 17.32
N HIS A 82 -4.17 1.30 16.26
CA HIS A 82 -4.71 2.67 16.34
C HIS A 82 -6.23 2.72 16.07
N GLY A 83 -6.92 1.58 16.13
CA GLY A 83 -8.36 1.46 15.94
C GLY A 83 -9.19 1.45 17.23
N ALA A 84 -8.63 1.93 18.36
CA ALA A 84 -9.30 2.05 19.65
C ALA A 84 -9.51 3.52 20.02
#